data_AF-A0A7K1GC96-F1
#
_entry.id   AF-A0A7K1GC96-F1
#
_cell.length_a   1.000
_cell.length_b   1.000
_cell.length_c   1.000
_cell.angle_alpha   90.00
_cell.angle_beta   90.00
_cell.angle_gamma   90.00
#
_symmetry.space_group_name_H-M   'P 1'
#
loop_
_entity.id
_entity.type
_entity.pdbx_description
1 polymer ?
#
loop_
_entity_poly.entity_id
_entity_poly.type
_entity_poly.pdbx_seq_one_letter_code
_entity_poly.pdbx_strand_id
1 'polypeptide(L)'
;MKLIKQHIVYFVFLMSALGIVAQNNTKKGYDIQGKVVTFIFNVKDYPNIENNGDTVDDVFVSGEFNNWAKDQWKMNKVNDSIYTLKKDLSDFTSDFDWEFKFIVNSKHWAEPSRAFNNITDAKSDDGWYYGAYNLKLYSTFATDYGNVSFKLKGHKDAEKVILSGTFNRWDETGFKMKPTDDGWEVTLQLRPDIYQYKFIVDGLWITDPHNPSKVENEYDGYNSVIDVQKNVTFRLCDYQDAETVILSADFNNWSENKFKMKKVDGCWVFDQKLSGGKYHYKFIVDGKWITDPANSVKEYDYDGNINSVCMVK
;
A
#
# COMPACT_ATOMS: atom_id res chain seq x y z
N MET A 1 -56.71 -23.38 35.43
CA MET A 1 -55.30 -23.80 35.25
C MET A 1 -55.06 -24.09 33.77
N LYS A 2 -54.58 -23.09 33.02
CA LYS A 2 -54.15 -23.23 31.61
C LYS A 2 -52.82 -22.47 31.49
N LEU A 3 -51.75 -23.23 31.27
CA LEU A 3 -50.39 -22.71 31.05
C LEU A 3 -50.30 -22.13 29.63
N ILE A 4 -50.06 -20.83 29.54
CA ILE A 4 -49.75 -20.14 28.28
C ILE A 4 -48.24 -20.34 28.02
N LYS A 5 -47.89 -21.13 27.01
CA LYS A 5 -46.52 -21.26 26.52
C LYS A 5 -46.13 -19.97 25.80
N GLN A 6 -45.17 -19.23 26.34
CA GLN A 6 -44.52 -18.13 25.63
C GLN A 6 -43.53 -18.72 24.62
N HIS A 7 -43.80 -18.52 23.33
CA HIS A 7 -42.84 -18.81 22.27
C HIS A 7 -41.88 -17.63 22.15
N ILE A 8 -40.64 -17.83 22.58
CA ILE A 8 -39.52 -16.91 22.35
C ILE A 8 -39.09 -17.11 20.89
N VAL A 9 -39.42 -16.13 20.05
CA VAL A 9 -38.94 -16.05 18.66
C VAL A 9 -37.56 -15.41 18.69
N TYR A 10 -36.51 -16.19 18.43
CA TYR A 10 -35.17 -15.67 18.21
C TYR A 10 -35.13 -14.95 16.85
N PHE A 11 -35.07 -13.61 16.89
CA PHE A 11 -34.69 -12.81 15.73
C PHE A 11 -33.20 -13.03 15.45
N VAL A 12 -32.89 -13.91 14.50
CA VAL A 12 -31.54 -14.00 13.94
C VAL A 12 -31.33 -12.77 13.06
N PHE A 13 -30.53 -11.84 13.55
CA PHE A 13 -30.04 -10.68 12.80
C PHE A 13 -29.09 -11.19 11.71
N LEU A 14 -29.63 -11.55 10.55
CA LEU A 14 -28.82 -11.80 9.36
C LEU A 14 -28.33 -10.46 8.85
N MET A 15 -27.10 -10.06 9.20
CA MET A 15 -26.44 -8.92 8.57
C MET A 15 -26.27 -9.23 7.08
N SER A 16 -27.21 -8.74 6.28
CA SER A 16 -27.10 -8.67 4.83
C SER A 16 -26.04 -7.63 4.48
N ALA A 17 -24.80 -8.07 4.31
CA ALA A 17 -23.75 -7.29 3.63
C ALA A 17 -24.03 -7.32 2.11
N LEU A 18 -25.14 -6.71 1.69
CA LEU A 18 -25.47 -6.45 0.30
C LEU A 18 -25.82 -4.97 0.18
N GLY A 19 -24.77 -4.18 -0.01
CA GLY A 19 -24.84 -2.74 -0.15
C GLY A 19 -23.54 -2.19 -0.71
N ILE A 20 -23.01 -2.81 -1.76
CA ILE A 20 -21.98 -2.18 -2.60
C ILE A 20 -22.48 -2.26 -4.04
N VAL A 21 -23.38 -1.35 -4.40
CA VAL A 21 -23.52 -0.89 -5.77
C VAL A 21 -23.70 0.63 -5.74
N ALA A 22 -22.91 1.28 -6.58
CA ALA A 22 -22.99 2.67 -7.04
C ALA A 22 -22.40 3.76 -6.14
N GLN A 23 -21.11 4.08 -6.39
CA GLN A 23 -20.69 5.39 -6.92
C GLN A 23 -19.18 5.41 -7.26
N ASN A 24 -18.79 4.74 -8.36
CA ASN A 24 -17.86 5.27 -9.38
C ASN A 24 -17.62 4.23 -10.49
N ASN A 25 -17.80 4.66 -11.72
CA ASN A 25 -18.05 3.82 -12.89
C ASN A 25 -16.75 3.36 -13.61
N THR A 26 -15.71 2.95 -12.86
CA THR A 26 -14.44 2.54 -13.46
C THR A 26 -14.00 1.16 -13.01
N LYS A 27 -13.88 0.22 -13.96
CA LYS A 27 -13.42 -1.15 -13.71
C LYS A 27 -11.91 -1.17 -13.49
N LYS A 28 -11.45 -1.76 -12.38
CA LYS A 28 -10.02 -1.91 -12.05
C LYS A 28 -9.57 -3.37 -11.87
N GLY A 29 -10.51 -4.28 -11.65
CA GLY A 29 -10.21 -5.65 -11.22
C GLY A 29 -9.82 -5.76 -9.73
N TYR A 30 -9.83 -4.66 -8.98
CA TYR A 30 -9.61 -4.67 -7.54
C TYR A 30 -10.24 -3.44 -6.88
N ASP A 31 -10.37 -3.52 -5.56
CA ASP A 31 -10.72 -2.43 -4.66
C ASP A 31 -9.74 -2.40 -3.48
N ILE A 32 -9.43 -1.22 -2.94
CA ILE A 32 -8.54 -1.07 -1.78
C ILE A 32 -9.28 -0.37 -0.66
N GLN A 33 -9.35 -1.02 0.49
CA GLN A 33 -9.95 -0.48 1.71
C GLN A 33 -8.94 -0.56 2.86
N GLY A 34 -8.46 0.59 3.32
CA GLY A 34 -7.39 0.66 4.31
C GLY A 34 -6.12 -0.06 3.83
N LYS A 35 -5.74 -1.14 4.52
CA LYS A 35 -4.56 -1.97 4.22
C LYS A 35 -4.86 -3.21 3.38
N VAL A 36 -6.11 -3.41 2.98
CA VAL A 36 -6.53 -4.63 2.27
C VAL A 36 -6.83 -4.29 0.83
N VAL A 37 -6.19 -5.00 -0.10
CA VAL A 37 -6.63 -5.08 -1.50
C VAL A 37 -7.55 -6.28 -1.66
N THR A 38 -8.71 -6.04 -2.25
CA THR A 38 -9.64 -7.08 -2.68
C THR A 38 -9.60 -7.15 -4.20
N PHE A 39 -8.98 -8.18 -4.75
CA PHE A 39 -9.12 -8.48 -6.17
C PHE A 39 -10.55 -8.95 -6.44
N ILE A 40 -11.14 -8.43 -7.51
CA ILE A 40 -12.53 -8.65 -7.88
C ILE A 40 -12.54 -9.06 -9.35
N PHE A 41 -12.92 -10.30 -9.61
CA PHE A 41 -13.14 -10.81 -10.95
C PHE A 41 -14.64 -10.98 -11.16
N ASN A 42 -15.18 -10.27 -12.14
CA ASN A 42 -16.55 -10.46 -12.62
C ASN A 42 -16.48 -11.03 -14.03
N VAL A 43 -17.00 -12.24 -14.24
CA VAL A 43 -16.96 -12.96 -15.53
C VAL A 43 -17.42 -12.08 -16.69
N LYS A 44 -18.46 -11.26 -16.46
CA LYS A 44 -19.07 -10.37 -17.48
C LYS A 44 -18.15 -9.23 -17.94
N ASP A 45 -17.08 -8.95 -17.18
CA ASP A 45 -16.12 -7.91 -17.53
C ASP A 45 -15.05 -8.42 -18.53
N TYR A 46 -15.02 -9.73 -18.80
CA TYR A 46 -14.01 -10.41 -19.62
C TYR A 46 -14.66 -11.26 -20.73
N PRO A 47 -15.05 -10.64 -21.86
CA PRO A 47 -15.80 -11.32 -22.93
C PRO A 47 -15.08 -12.55 -23.52
N ASN A 48 -13.75 -12.58 -23.50
CA ASN A 48 -12.99 -13.73 -24.00
C ASN A 48 -13.18 -14.99 -23.14
N ILE A 49 -13.59 -14.84 -21.88
CA ILE A 49 -13.95 -15.97 -21.02
C ILE A 49 -15.37 -16.44 -21.34
N GLU A 50 -16.33 -15.52 -21.47
CA GLU A 50 -17.71 -15.86 -21.83
C GLU A 50 -17.80 -16.56 -23.21
N ASN A 51 -17.04 -16.07 -24.19
CA ASN A 51 -17.09 -16.56 -25.56
C ASN A 51 -16.47 -17.96 -25.74
N ASN A 52 -15.61 -18.41 -24.81
CA ASN A 52 -14.99 -19.73 -24.90
C ASN A 52 -15.96 -20.87 -24.54
N GLY A 53 -17.09 -20.58 -23.89
CA GLY A 53 -18.12 -21.59 -23.55
C GLY A 53 -17.72 -22.58 -22.45
N ASP A 54 -16.53 -22.43 -21.86
CA ASP A 54 -16.05 -23.25 -20.75
C ASP A 54 -16.70 -22.85 -19.42
N THR A 55 -16.85 -23.81 -18.51
CA THR A 55 -17.27 -23.52 -17.12
C THR A 55 -16.18 -22.78 -16.38
N VAL A 56 -16.54 -21.75 -15.61
CA VAL A 56 -15.61 -21.04 -14.71
C VAL A 56 -15.57 -21.78 -13.38
N ASP A 57 -14.75 -22.82 -13.30
CA ASP A 57 -14.64 -23.65 -12.09
C ASP A 57 -13.77 -22.93 -11.06
N ASP A 58 -12.60 -22.46 -11.48
CA ASP A 58 -11.62 -21.80 -10.63
C ASP A 58 -11.10 -20.50 -11.27
N VAL A 59 -10.82 -19.50 -10.43
CA VAL A 59 -10.19 -18.23 -10.83
C VAL A 59 -9.00 -17.96 -9.94
N PHE A 60 -7.90 -17.49 -10.53
CA PHE A 60 -6.64 -17.20 -9.87
C PHE A 60 -6.19 -15.77 -10.17
N VAL A 61 -5.50 -15.14 -9.22
CA VAL A 61 -4.81 -13.87 -9.44
C VAL A 61 -3.36 -14.14 -9.77
N SER A 62 -2.89 -13.64 -10.90
CA SER A 62 -1.54 -13.85 -11.40
C SER A 62 -0.91 -12.52 -11.76
N GLY A 63 0.30 -12.26 -11.30
CA GLY A 63 0.97 -11.00 -11.56
C GLY A 63 2.43 -11.04 -11.15
N GLU A 64 3.10 -9.92 -11.34
CA GLU A 64 4.52 -9.75 -10.99
C GLU A 64 4.82 -10.13 -9.52
N PHE A 65 3.91 -9.84 -8.58
CA PHE A 65 4.04 -10.17 -7.15
C PHE A 65 4.03 -11.67 -6.82
N ASN A 66 3.60 -12.53 -7.76
CA ASN A 66 3.68 -13.98 -7.63
C ASN A 66 4.32 -14.63 -8.87
N ASN A 67 5.16 -13.87 -9.57
CA ASN A 67 5.90 -14.31 -10.76
C ASN A 67 5.00 -14.94 -11.83
N TRP A 68 3.84 -14.32 -12.09
CA TRP A 68 2.87 -14.76 -13.10
C TRP A 68 2.42 -16.22 -12.96
N ALA A 69 2.36 -16.74 -11.72
CA ALA A 69 1.94 -18.11 -11.44
C ALA A 69 0.49 -18.38 -11.89
N LYS A 70 0.21 -19.59 -12.39
CA LYS A 70 -1.09 -19.93 -13.02
C LYS A 70 -2.12 -20.58 -12.09
N ASP A 71 -1.66 -21.06 -10.95
CA ASP A 71 -2.40 -21.91 -10.02
C ASP A 71 -2.22 -21.47 -8.56
N GLN A 72 -1.57 -20.31 -8.35
CA GLN A 72 -1.44 -19.68 -7.05
C GLN A 72 -2.49 -18.58 -6.87
N TRP A 73 -2.76 -18.21 -5.61
CA TRP A 73 -3.70 -17.14 -5.27
C TRP A 73 -5.10 -17.40 -5.86
N LYS A 74 -5.61 -18.61 -5.61
CA LYS A 74 -6.98 -19.02 -5.93
C LYS A 74 -7.99 -18.08 -5.25
N MET A 75 -8.95 -17.59 -6.03
CA MET A 75 -10.01 -16.70 -5.58
C MET A 75 -11.20 -17.48 -5.02
N ASN A 76 -11.94 -16.86 -4.11
CA ASN A 76 -13.16 -17.41 -3.55
C ASN A 76 -14.36 -17.02 -4.43
N LYS A 77 -15.16 -18.02 -4.83
CA LYS A 77 -16.42 -17.80 -5.54
C LYS A 77 -17.44 -17.15 -4.59
N VAL A 78 -17.87 -15.93 -4.90
CA VAL A 78 -18.92 -15.21 -4.16
C VAL A 78 -20.29 -15.57 -4.73
N ASN A 79 -20.40 -15.64 -6.06
CA ASN A 79 -21.55 -16.14 -6.80
C ASN A 79 -21.11 -16.61 -8.20
N ASP A 80 -22.05 -16.97 -9.07
CA ASP A 80 -21.75 -17.50 -10.41
C ASP A 80 -20.99 -16.58 -11.35
N SER A 81 -20.97 -15.27 -11.08
CA SER A 81 -20.23 -14.31 -11.89
C SER A 81 -19.08 -13.65 -11.14
N ILE A 82 -19.06 -13.66 -9.80
CA ILE A 82 -18.13 -12.86 -9.01
C ILE A 82 -17.23 -13.74 -8.15
N TYR A 83 -15.92 -13.49 -8.27
CA TYR A 83 -14.86 -14.12 -7.48
C TYR A 83 -14.04 -13.04 -6.80
N THR A 84 -13.59 -13.29 -5.57
CA THR A 84 -12.79 -12.32 -4.81
C THR A 84 -11.60 -12.96 -4.09
N LEU A 85 -10.53 -12.19 -3.95
CA LEU A 85 -9.38 -12.55 -3.11
C LEU A 85 -8.90 -11.33 -2.35
N LYS A 86 -8.75 -11.47 -1.02
CA LYS A 86 -8.20 -10.42 -0.15
C LYS A 86 -6.72 -10.67 0.11
N LYS A 87 -5.91 -9.61 0.03
CA LYS A 87 -4.49 -9.60 0.37
C LYS A 87 -4.14 -8.34 1.16
N ASP A 88 -3.10 -8.41 1.98
CA ASP A 88 -2.60 -7.23 2.68
C ASP A 88 -1.71 -6.43 1.71
N LEU A 89 -1.82 -5.11 1.72
CA LEU A 89 -0.94 -4.24 0.92
C LEU A 89 0.55 -4.44 1.26
N SER A 90 0.87 -4.96 2.45
CA SER A 90 2.23 -5.32 2.82
C SER A 90 2.82 -6.47 1.99
N ASP A 91 1.99 -7.28 1.33
CA ASP A 91 2.44 -8.37 0.44
C ASP A 91 3.06 -7.81 -0.86
N PHE A 92 2.83 -6.53 -1.16
CA PHE A 92 3.20 -5.87 -2.41
C PHE A 92 4.44 -5.01 -2.20
N THR A 93 5.58 -5.65 -2.01
CA THR A 93 6.81 -5.01 -1.49
C THR A 93 7.66 -4.24 -2.51
N SER A 94 7.33 -4.23 -3.80
CA SER A 94 8.09 -3.48 -4.81
C SER A 94 7.54 -2.08 -5.01
N ASP A 95 8.42 -1.22 -5.52
CA ASP A 95 8.19 0.20 -5.78
C ASP A 95 7.20 0.39 -6.93
N PHE A 96 5.96 0.56 -6.52
CA PHE A 96 4.83 1.22 -7.20
C PHE A 96 4.39 0.56 -8.51
N ASP A 97 3.17 0.06 -8.49
CA ASP A 97 2.41 -0.51 -9.61
C ASP A 97 2.80 -1.96 -9.93
N TRP A 98 1.92 -2.89 -9.62
CA TRP A 98 2.08 -4.28 -10.05
C TRP A 98 1.18 -4.57 -11.23
N GLU A 99 1.72 -5.19 -12.26
CA GLU A 99 0.91 -5.75 -13.33
C GLU A 99 0.35 -7.11 -12.92
N PHE A 100 -0.94 -7.32 -13.20
CA PHE A 100 -1.62 -8.57 -12.93
C PHE A 100 -2.72 -8.87 -13.95
N LYS A 101 -3.17 -10.13 -13.94
CA LYS A 101 -4.28 -10.68 -14.70
C LYS A 101 -5.02 -11.72 -13.86
N PHE A 102 -6.18 -12.11 -14.36
CA PHE A 102 -6.89 -13.28 -13.87
C PHE A 102 -6.69 -14.46 -14.80
N ILE A 103 -6.67 -15.66 -14.22
CA ILE A 103 -6.61 -16.90 -14.97
C ILE A 103 -7.78 -17.77 -14.55
N VAL A 104 -8.54 -18.24 -15.54
CA VAL A 104 -9.64 -19.19 -15.36
C VAL A 104 -9.13 -20.61 -15.57
N ASN A 105 -9.45 -21.49 -14.64
CA ASN A 105 -9.11 -22.92 -14.64
C ASN A 105 -7.62 -23.21 -14.85
N SER A 106 -6.75 -22.28 -14.42
CA SER A 106 -5.30 -22.32 -14.64
C SER A 106 -4.86 -22.43 -16.11
N LYS A 107 -5.75 -22.11 -17.06
CA LYS A 107 -5.55 -22.29 -18.51
C LYS A 107 -5.79 -21.03 -19.31
N HIS A 108 -6.85 -20.28 -18.98
CA HIS A 108 -7.33 -19.18 -19.82
C HIS A 108 -7.07 -17.84 -19.14
N TRP A 109 -6.21 -17.02 -19.74
CA TRP A 109 -6.01 -15.64 -19.30
C TRP A 109 -7.25 -14.81 -19.62
N ALA A 110 -7.77 -14.12 -18.62
CA ALA A 110 -8.86 -13.19 -18.80
C ALA A 110 -8.32 -11.87 -19.36
N GLU A 111 -8.74 -11.50 -20.57
CA GLU A 111 -8.23 -10.32 -21.26
C GLU A 111 -9.10 -9.10 -20.90
N PRO A 112 -8.55 -8.09 -20.21
CA PRO A 112 -9.31 -6.90 -19.87
C PRO A 112 -9.68 -6.13 -21.15
N SER A 113 -10.91 -5.64 -21.21
CA SER A 113 -11.35 -4.74 -22.27
C SER A 113 -10.88 -3.30 -22.02
N ARG A 114 -10.97 -2.44 -23.03
CA ARG A 114 -10.70 -0.99 -22.91
C ARG A 114 -11.59 -0.25 -21.91
N ALA A 115 -12.61 -0.91 -21.34
CA ALA A 115 -13.44 -0.35 -20.28
C ALA A 115 -12.73 -0.31 -18.91
N PHE A 116 -11.60 -1.02 -18.75
CA PHE A 116 -10.77 -0.93 -17.57
C PHE A 116 -9.91 0.34 -17.63
N ASN A 117 -9.87 1.11 -16.54
CA ASN A 117 -9.15 2.38 -16.49
C ASN A 117 -7.65 2.24 -16.16
N ASN A 118 -7.22 1.04 -15.79
CA ASN A 118 -5.86 0.69 -15.38
C ASN A 118 -5.25 -0.37 -16.31
N ILE A 119 -5.71 -0.46 -17.56
CA ILE A 119 -5.19 -1.38 -18.55
C ILE A 119 -3.81 -0.91 -19.05
N THR A 120 -2.91 -1.85 -19.30
CA THR A 120 -1.56 -1.60 -19.80
C THR A 120 -1.14 -2.70 -20.78
N ASP A 121 -0.25 -2.38 -21.72
CA ASP A 121 0.30 -3.38 -22.65
C ASP A 121 1.12 -4.42 -21.90
N ALA A 122 0.83 -5.71 -22.12
CA ALA A 122 1.68 -6.78 -21.62
C ALA A 122 2.97 -6.85 -22.44
N LYS A 123 4.12 -6.73 -21.78
CA LYS A 123 5.44 -6.71 -22.41
C LYS A 123 6.38 -7.76 -21.81
N SER A 124 7.34 -8.23 -22.61
CA SER A 124 8.45 -9.05 -22.13
C SER A 124 9.43 -8.20 -21.31
N ASP A 125 10.36 -8.86 -20.62
CA ASP A 125 11.48 -8.19 -19.93
C ASP A 125 12.28 -7.29 -20.88
N ASP A 126 12.46 -7.71 -22.14
CA ASP A 126 13.12 -6.93 -23.20
C ASP A 126 12.22 -5.86 -23.87
N GLY A 127 11.01 -5.63 -23.36
CA GLY A 127 10.07 -4.62 -23.84
C GLY A 127 9.19 -5.00 -25.05
N TRP A 128 9.24 -6.25 -25.54
CA TRP A 128 8.43 -6.71 -26.65
C TRP A 128 6.97 -6.87 -26.28
N TYR A 129 6.08 -6.38 -27.12
CA TYR A 129 4.63 -6.47 -26.90
C TYR A 129 4.08 -7.88 -27.19
N TYR A 130 3.29 -8.41 -26.25
CA TYR A 130 2.68 -9.74 -26.38
C TYR A 130 1.35 -9.77 -27.13
N GLY A 131 0.81 -8.63 -27.59
CA GLY A 131 -0.52 -8.61 -28.20
C GLY A 131 -1.67 -8.69 -27.20
N ALA A 132 -1.39 -8.51 -25.90
CA ALA A 132 -2.32 -8.71 -24.80
C ALA A 132 -2.19 -7.58 -23.77
N TYR A 133 -3.14 -7.49 -22.84
CA TYR A 133 -3.18 -6.36 -21.89
C TYR A 133 -3.25 -6.81 -20.43
N ASN A 134 -2.40 -6.26 -19.57
CA ASN A 134 -2.46 -6.46 -18.13
C ASN A 134 -3.31 -5.38 -17.43
N LEU A 135 -3.60 -5.59 -16.15
CA LEU A 135 -4.16 -4.58 -15.24
C LEU A 135 -3.08 -4.08 -14.29
N LYS A 136 -3.06 -2.78 -14.00
CA LYS A 136 -2.16 -2.17 -13.01
C LYS A 136 -2.82 -2.08 -11.63
N LEU A 137 -2.19 -2.68 -10.63
CA LEU A 137 -2.50 -2.50 -9.21
C LEU A 137 -1.73 -1.29 -8.67
N TYR A 138 -2.43 -0.17 -8.52
CA TYR A 138 -1.88 1.02 -7.88
C TYR A 138 -2.03 0.89 -6.36
N SER A 139 -0.93 0.61 -5.67
CA SER A 139 -0.94 0.54 -4.20
C SER A 139 -1.13 1.92 -3.55
N THR A 140 -0.81 2.99 -4.29
CA THR A 140 -1.13 4.38 -3.93
C THR A 140 -2.49 4.74 -4.50
N PHE A 141 -3.39 5.26 -3.66
CA PHE A 141 -4.71 5.71 -4.10
C PHE A 141 -5.12 7.01 -3.41
N ALA A 142 -5.88 7.82 -4.15
CA ALA A 142 -6.50 9.02 -3.60
C ALA A 142 -7.71 8.65 -2.73
N THR A 143 -7.80 9.23 -1.55
CA THR A 143 -8.86 8.99 -0.58
C THR A 143 -8.95 10.14 0.41
N ASP A 144 -10.16 10.45 0.89
CA ASP A 144 -10.37 11.50 1.89
C ASP A 144 -9.87 11.08 3.29
N TYR A 145 -9.53 9.80 3.51
CA TYR A 145 -8.95 9.28 4.76
C TYR A 145 -7.45 8.97 4.68
N GLY A 146 -6.77 9.35 3.60
CA GLY A 146 -5.35 9.08 3.42
C GLY A 146 -4.45 9.78 4.45
N ASN A 147 -3.20 9.33 4.56
CA ASN A 147 -2.26 9.84 5.55
C ASN A 147 -1.45 11.07 5.07
N VAL A 148 -1.56 11.44 3.80
CA VAL A 148 -0.80 12.58 3.23
C VAL A 148 -1.72 13.44 2.37
N SER A 149 -1.86 14.71 2.73
CA SER A 149 -2.57 15.72 1.92
C SER A 149 -1.56 16.60 1.19
N PHE A 150 -1.66 16.61 -0.14
CA PHE A 150 -0.91 17.50 -1.02
C PHE A 150 -1.77 18.71 -1.34
N LYS A 151 -1.21 19.90 -1.13
CA LYS A 151 -1.91 21.18 -1.30
C LYS A 151 -1.12 22.11 -2.20
N LEU A 152 -1.76 22.60 -3.26
CA LEU A 152 -1.23 23.66 -4.10
C LEU A 152 -2.05 24.92 -3.86
N LYS A 153 -1.46 25.93 -3.21
CA LYS A 153 -2.12 27.23 -2.99
C LYS A 153 -2.18 28.04 -4.28
N GLY A 154 -3.27 28.77 -4.50
CA GLY A 154 -3.47 29.61 -5.68
C GLY A 154 -3.99 28.84 -6.90
N HIS A 155 -3.70 29.34 -8.10
CA HIS A 155 -4.14 28.74 -9.38
C HIS A 155 -5.67 28.54 -9.47
N LYS A 156 -6.47 29.47 -8.93
CA LYS A 156 -7.94 29.35 -8.88
C LYS A 156 -8.60 29.35 -10.25
N ASP A 157 -7.95 29.96 -11.23
CA ASP A 157 -8.43 30.01 -12.62
C ASP A 157 -8.00 28.79 -13.44
N ALA A 158 -7.24 27.85 -12.86
CA ALA A 158 -6.80 26.66 -13.56
C ALA A 158 -7.99 25.72 -13.85
N GLU A 159 -7.98 25.08 -15.01
CA GLU A 159 -9.02 24.10 -15.35
C GLU A 159 -8.74 22.74 -14.72
N LYS A 160 -7.46 22.39 -14.60
CA LYS A 160 -7.02 21.07 -14.15
C LYS A 160 -5.68 21.14 -13.43
N VAL A 161 -5.65 20.59 -12.21
CA VAL A 161 -4.41 20.33 -11.48
C VAL A 161 -4.25 18.84 -11.19
N ILE A 162 -3.05 18.32 -11.41
CA ILE A 162 -2.70 16.90 -11.23
C ILE A 162 -1.46 16.82 -10.36
N LEU A 163 -1.50 15.93 -9.37
CA LEU A 163 -0.33 15.53 -8.61
C LEU A 163 0.38 14.37 -9.31
N SER A 164 1.70 14.48 -9.48
CA SER A 164 2.51 13.46 -10.14
C SER A 164 3.87 13.33 -9.44
N GLY A 165 4.37 12.10 -9.29
CA GLY A 165 5.57 11.83 -8.51
C GLY A 165 6.05 10.38 -8.59
N THR A 166 7.05 10.03 -7.77
CA THR A 166 7.60 8.67 -7.74
C THR A 166 6.56 7.63 -7.34
N PHE A 167 5.60 7.98 -6.48
CA PHE A 167 4.51 7.11 -6.04
C PHE A 167 3.49 6.71 -7.13
N ASN A 168 3.55 7.33 -8.31
CA ASN A 168 2.79 6.96 -9.51
C ASN A 168 3.62 7.04 -10.79
N ARG A 169 4.95 6.87 -10.68
CA ARG A 169 5.89 6.87 -11.81
C ARG A 169 5.72 8.07 -12.75
N TRP A 170 5.47 9.25 -12.18
CA TRP A 170 5.25 10.49 -12.90
C TRP A 170 4.06 10.47 -13.88
N ASP A 171 3.03 9.66 -13.61
CA ASP A 171 1.80 9.63 -14.41
C ASP A 171 1.09 11.01 -14.41
N GLU A 172 0.74 11.48 -15.61
CA GLU A 172 0.16 12.81 -15.85
C GLU A 172 -1.38 12.81 -15.84
N THR A 173 -2.02 11.72 -15.43
CA THR A 173 -3.48 11.54 -15.54
C THR A 173 -4.17 11.09 -14.26
N GLY A 174 -3.43 10.47 -13.34
CA GLY A 174 -3.93 9.74 -12.19
C GLY A 174 -4.54 10.62 -11.11
N PHE A 175 -3.72 11.36 -10.36
CA PHE A 175 -4.18 12.08 -9.16
C PHE A 175 -4.63 13.50 -9.46
N LYS A 176 -5.80 13.63 -10.10
CA LYS A 176 -6.49 14.91 -10.26
C LYS A 176 -6.84 15.50 -8.89
N MET A 177 -6.48 16.77 -8.68
CA MET A 177 -6.75 17.50 -7.44
C MET A 177 -8.14 18.12 -7.44
N LYS A 178 -8.75 18.23 -6.27
CA LYS A 178 -10.03 18.90 -6.06
C LYS A 178 -9.77 20.40 -5.80
N PRO A 179 -10.54 21.32 -6.40
CA PRO A 179 -10.46 22.74 -6.04
C PRO A 179 -10.96 22.96 -4.61
N THR A 180 -10.41 23.98 -3.96
CA THR A 180 -10.67 24.42 -2.58
C THR A 180 -10.71 25.95 -2.55
N ASP A 181 -11.13 26.54 -1.43
CA ASP A 181 -11.20 27.99 -1.28
C ASP A 181 -9.84 28.69 -1.47
N ASP A 182 -8.73 28.00 -1.21
CA ASP A 182 -7.37 28.56 -1.24
C ASP A 182 -6.46 27.98 -2.36
N GLY A 183 -6.98 27.07 -3.18
CA GLY A 183 -6.24 26.42 -4.26
C GLY A 183 -6.72 25.00 -4.53
N TRP A 184 -5.83 24.02 -4.52
CA TRP A 184 -6.11 22.64 -4.90
C TRP A 184 -5.61 21.65 -3.86
N GLU A 185 -6.35 20.56 -3.66
CA GLU A 185 -6.00 19.52 -2.70
C GLU A 185 -6.25 18.10 -3.24
N VAL A 186 -5.35 17.18 -2.94
CA VAL A 186 -5.60 15.74 -3.04
C VAL A 186 -4.98 15.04 -1.84
N THR A 187 -5.72 14.11 -1.25
CA THR A 187 -5.22 13.28 -0.15
C THR A 187 -4.94 11.88 -0.67
N LEU A 188 -3.74 11.37 -0.42
CA LEU A 188 -3.28 10.05 -0.79
C LEU A 188 -3.03 9.19 0.44
N GLN A 189 -3.29 7.89 0.32
CA GLN A 189 -2.70 6.89 1.20
C GLN A 189 -1.33 6.47 0.64
N LEU A 190 -0.27 6.90 1.31
CA LEU A 190 1.12 6.56 0.98
C LEU A 190 1.71 5.63 2.04
N ARG A 191 2.61 4.75 1.61
CA ARG A 191 3.44 3.96 2.53
C ARG A 191 4.56 4.84 3.08
N PRO A 192 5.20 4.45 4.19
CA PRO A 192 6.37 5.17 4.67
C PRO A 192 7.48 5.05 3.63
N ASP A 193 7.94 6.19 3.11
CA ASP A 193 9.00 6.30 2.12
C ASP A 193 9.31 7.78 1.84
N ILE A 194 10.37 8.03 1.09
CA ILE A 194 10.71 9.35 0.56
C ILE A 194 10.23 9.45 -0.89
N TYR A 195 9.27 10.36 -1.12
CA TYR A 195 8.69 10.57 -2.44
C TYR A 195 9.15 11.88 -3.05
N GLN A 196 9.40 11.86 -4.36
CA GLN A 196 9.56 13.07 -5.15
C GLN A 196 8.25 13.35 -5.89
N TYR A 197 7.86 14.62 -6.03
CA TYR A 197 6.63 15.01 -6.70
C TYR A 197 6.69 16.41 -7.31
N LYS A 198 5.72 16.68 -8.18
CA LYS A 198 5.38 17.95 -8.80
C LYS A 198 3.86 18.07 -9.00
N PHE A 199 3.40 19.27 -9.29
CA PHE A 199 2.06 19.52 -9.81
C PHE A 199 2.10 19.78 -11.31
N ILE A 200 1.05 19.39 -12.01
CA ILE A 200 0.80 19.75 -13.41
C ILE A 200 -0.43 20.65 -13.42
N VAL A 201 -0.25 21.94 -13.70
CA VAL A 201 -1.31 22.95 -13.76
C VAL A 201 -1.56 23.27 -15.23
N ASP A 202 -2.71 22.87 -15.76
CA ASP A 202 -3.08 23.06 -17.17
C ASP A 202 -1.99 22.63 -18.17
N GLY A 203 -1.33 21.50 -17.86
CA GLY A 203 -0.23 20.94 -18.66
C GLY A 203 1.17 21.45 -18.32
N LEU A 204 1.30 22.43 -17.42
CA LEU A 204 2.59 22.98 -16.99
C LEU A 204 3.07 22.34 -15.69
N TRP A 205 4.24 21.73 -15.74
CA TRP A 205 4.92 21.15 -14.58
C TRP A 205 5.50 22.22 -13.66
N ILE A 206 5.12 22.21 -12.40
CA ILE A 206 5.64 23.08 -11.36
C ILE A 206 6.03 22.29 -10.11
N THR A 207 7.10 22.70 -9.45
CA THR A 207 7.39 22.24 -8.07
C THR A 207 6.36 22.82 -7.11
N ASP A 208 6.17 22.19 -5.96
CA ASP A 208 5.41 22.78 -4.86
C ASP A 208 6.14 24.04 -4.36
N PRO A 209 5.58 25.25 -4.55
CA PRO A 209 6.24 26.49 -4.16
C PRO A 209 6.36 26.67 -2.64
N HIS A 210 5.58 25.91 -1.86
CA HIS A 210 5.54 25.99 -0.40
C HIS A 210 6.33 24.87 0.27
N ASN A 211 6.85 23.90 -0.49
CA ASN A 211 7.71 22.85 0.04
C ASN A 211 9.19 23.24 -0.12
N PRO A 212 9.91 23.53 0.98
CA PRO A 212 11.32 23.87 0.91
C PRO A 212 12.20 22.65 0.58
N SER A 213 11.72 21.43 0.84
CA SER A 213 12.43 20.20 0.56
C SER A 213 12.35 19.89 -0.92
N LYS A 214 13.51 19.91 -1.58
CA LYS A 214 13.62 19.64 -3.01
C LYS A 214 14.94 18.93 -3.34
N VAL A 215 14.93 18.20 -4.45
CA VAL A 215 16.10 17.49 -4.99
C VAL A 215 16.26 17.84 -6.47
N GLU A 216 17.49 17.91 -6.95
CA GLU A 216 17.77 18.10 -8.38
C GLU A 216 17.21 16.92 -9.17
N ASN A 217 16.68 17.20 -10.36
CA ASN A 217 16.18 16.19 -11.28
C ASN A 217 17.07 16.10 -12.53
N GLU A 218 16.79 15.11 -13.37
CA GLU A 218 17.55 14.81 -14.59
C GLU A 218 17.44 15.88 -15.70
N TYR A 219 16.68 16.95 -15.48
CA TYR A 219 16.36 17.99 -16.46
C TYR A 219 16.81 19.39 -16.00
N ASP A 220 17.92 19.48 -15.28
CA ASP A 220 18.48 20.74 -14.75
C ASP A 220 17.47 21.57 -13.92
N GLY A 221 16.52 20.89 -13.29
CA GLY A 221 15.48 21.47 -12.45
C GLY A 221 15.39 20.77 -11.10
N TYR A 222 14.28 21.00 -10.39
CA TYR A 222 14.03 20.39 -9.08
C TYR A 222 12.73 19.60 -9.05
N ASN A 223 12.66 18.60 -8.18
CA ASN A 223 11.42 17.96 -7.73
C ASN A 223 11.20 18.30 -6.26
N SER A 224 9.95 18.48 -5.83
CA SER A 224 9.62 18.60 -4.42
C SER A 224 9.72 17.24 -3.74
N VAL A 225 10.12 17.21 -2.46
CA VAL A 225 10.34 15.97 -1.71
C VAL A 225 9.45 15.92 -0.49
N ILE A 226 8.81 14.78 -0.25
CA ILE A 226 8.05 14.51 0.98
C ILE A 226 8.53 13.20 1.60
N ASP A 227 8.87 13.25 2.88
CA ASP A 227 9.23 12.08 3.69
C ASP A 227 8.02 11.64 4.49
N VAL A 228 7.44 10.51 4.09
CA VAL A 228 6.30 9.89 4.76
C VAL A 228 6.84 8.91 5.79
N GLN A 229 6.59 9.21 7.06
CA GLN A 229 7.13 8.42 8.18
C GLN A 229 6.01 7.70 8.95
N LYS A 230 6.37 6.57 9.56
CA LYS A 230 5.51 5.80 10.46
C LYS A 230 6.10 5.80 11.86
N ASN A 231 5.24 5.90 12.87
CA ASN A 231 5.64 5.66 14.26
C ASN A 231 5.93 4.16 14.45
N VAL A 232 7.17 3.85 14.83
CA VAL A 232 7.63 2.52 15.20
C VAL A 232 7.93 2.53 16.70
N THR A 233 7.27 1.63 17.41
CA THR A 233 7.47 1.45 18.85
C THR A 233 8.47 0.33 19.08
N PHE A 234 9.66 0.69 19.55
CA PHE A 234 10.65 -0.28 20.03
C PHE A 234 10.31 -0.63 21.47
N ARG A 235 10.20 -1.93 21.78
CA ARG A 235 9.77 -2.42 23.08
C ARG A 235 10.69 -3.52 23.58
N LEU A 236 11.19 -3.38 24.82
CA LEU A 236 11.95 -4.39 25.53
C LEU A 236 11.23 -4.73 26.85
N CYS A 237 10.63 -5.92 26.92
CA CYS A 237 9.97 -6.45 28.12
C CYS A 237 10.89 -7.40 28.89
N ASP A 238 10.54 -7.72 30.14
CA ASP A 238 11.28 -8.66 31.01
C ASP A 238 12.65 -8.17 31.52
N TYR A 239 12.86 -6.85 31.45
CA TYR A 239 14.00 -6.15 32.06
C TYR A 239 13.51 -5.09 33.05
N GLN A 240 12.54 -5.44 33.91
CA GLN A 240 11.94 -4.48 34.84
C GLN A 240 12.94 -3.93 35.87
N ASP A 241 13.92 -4.75 36.25
CA ASP A 241 14.96 -4.40 37.23
C ASP A 241 16.09 -3.53 36.65
N ALA A 242 16.14 -3.37 35.32
CA ALA A 242 17.14 -2.49 34.71
C ALA A 242 16.99 -1.05 35.20
N GLU A 243 18.10 -0.34 35.34
CA GLU A 243 18.12 1.09 35.70
C GLU A 243 17.98 1.95 34.45
N THR A 244 18.60 1.53 33.35
CA THR A 244 18.65 2.26 32.09
C THR A 244 18.53 1.31 30.90
N VAL A 245 17.72 1.71 29.93
CA VAL A 245 17.72 1.10 28.59
C VAL A 245 17.82 2.21 27.55
N ILE A 246 18.73 2.04 26.61
CA ILE A 246 18.92 2.95 25.46
C ILE A 246 18.69 2.17 24.18
N LEU A 247 17.91 2.75 23.26
CA LEU A 247 17.79 2.26 21.89
C LEU A 247 18.96 2.79 21.07
N SER A 248 19.78 1.91 20.51
CA SER A 248 20.91 2.27 19.67
C SER A 248 20.77 1.63 18.29
N ALA A 249 20.81 2.44 17.24
CA ALA A 249 20.45 2.02 15.89
C ALA A 249 21.19 2.82 14.82
N ASP A 250 21.21 2.32 13.60
CA ASP A 250 21.79 3.03 12.45
C ASP A 250 21.23 4.46 12.27
N PHE A 251 19.91 4.65 12.37
CA PHE A 251 19.25 5.95 12.20
C PHE A 251 19.61 6.97 13.27
N ASN A 252 20.19 6.55 14.40
CA ASN A 252 20.69 7.46 15.44
C ASN A 252 22.22 7.43 15.57
N ASN A 253 22.91 6.87 14.58
CA ASN A 253 24.35 6.69 14.54
C ASN A 253 24.88 5.89 15.75
N TRP A 254 24.18 4.80 16.09
CA TRP A 254 24.53 3.90 17.19
C TRP A 254 24.74 4.63 18.53
N SER A 255 23.91 5.63 18.80
CA SER A 255 24.09 6.48 19.98
C SER A 255 23.87 5.71 21.29
N GLU A 256 24.84 5.84 22.19
CA GLU A 256 24.80 5.20 23.50
C GLU A 256 24.08 6.02 24.59
N ASN A 257 23.51 7.19 24.26
CA ASN A 257 22.95 8.07 25.30
C ASN A 257 21.77 8.95 24.87
N LYS A 258 21.54 9.15 23.56
CA LYS A 258 20.49 10.07 23.08
C LYS A 258 19.08 9.48 23.23
N PHE A 259 18.92 8.17 23.02
CA PHE A 259 17.61 7.53 22.86
C PHE A 259 17.28 6.65 24.09
N LYS A 260 17.29 7.27 25.28
CA LYS A 260 16.89 6.61 26.52
C LYS A 260 15.41 6.24 26.47
N MET A 261 15.12 4.96 26.70
CA MET A 261 13.76 4.41 26.69
C MET A 261 13.02 4.74 27.99
N LYS A 262 11.69 4.69 27.96
CA LYS A 262 10.83 4.95 29.13
C LYS A 262 10.12 3.67 29.57
N LYS A 263 9.95 3.45 30.87
CA LYS A 263 9.14 2.33 31.38
C LYS A 263 7.64 2.63 31.17
N VAL A 264 6.94 1.76 30.45
CA VAL A 264 5.50 1.79 30.18
C VAL A 264 4.97 0.35 30.27
N ASP A 265 3.96 0.13 31.12
CA ASP A 265 3.29 -1.18 31.30
C ASP A 265 4.25 -2.38 31.42
N GLY A 266 5.26 -2.24 32.29
CA GLY A 266 6.23 -3.31 32.58
C GLY A 266 7.29 -3.53 31.49
N CYS A 267 7.37 -2.67 30.47
CA CYS A 267 8.37 -2.74 29.41
C CYS A 267 9.06 -1.39 29.19
N TRP A 268 10.26 -1.42 28.63
CA TRP A 268 10.94 -0.24 28.12
C TRP A 268 10.45 0.07 26.71
N VAL A 269 10.07 1.32 26.46
CA VAL A 269 9.46 1.75 25.21
C VAL A 269 10.16 3.00 24.67
N PHE A 270 10.35 3.03 23.36
CA PHE A 270 10.77 4.21 22.62
C PHE A 270 10.03 4.29 21.28
N ASP A 271 9.33 5.40 21.05
CA ASP A 271 8.64 5.65 19.78
C ASP A 271 9.54 6.49 18.86
N GLN A 272 9.77 5.99 17.65
CA GLN A 272 10.56 6.67 16.63
C GLN A 272 9.77 6.77 15.33
N LYS A 273 9.75 7.95 14.71
CA LYS A 273 9.27 8.11 13.34
C LYS A 273 10.35 7.65 12.36
N LEU A 274 10.02 6.68 11.51
CA LEU A 274 10.92 6.13 10.51
C LEU A 274 10.28 6.16 9.13
N SER A 275 11.07 6.51 8.13
CA SER A 275 10.75 6.33 6.71
C SER A 275 10.75 4.84 6.35
N GLY A 276 10.35 4.51 5.13
CA GLY A 276 10.50 3.14 4.61
C GLY A 276 11.97 2.71 4.60
N GLY A 277 12.23 1.47 4.98
CA GLY A 277 13.61 0.97 4.99
C GLY A 277 13.87 -0.23 5.91
N LYS A 278 15.11 -0.70 5.85
CA LYS A 278 15.68 -1.69 6.76
C LYS A 278 16.56 -0.95 7.76
N TYR A 279 16.27 -1.14 9.05
CA TYR A 279 17.00 -0.52 10.15
C TYR A 279 17.61 -1.57 11.07
N HIS A 280 18.91 -1.43 11.37
CA HIS A 280 19.62 -2.24 12.35
C HIS A 280 19.61 -1.57 13.71
N TYR A 281 19.33 -2.33 14.76
CA TYR A 281 19.30 -1.82 16.12
C TYR A 281 19.69 -2.85 17.18
N LYS A 282 20.01 -2.33 18.37
CA LYS A 282 20.24 -3.04 19.62
C LYS A 282 19.68 -2.22 20.79
N PHE A 283 19.59 -2.88 21.95
CA PHE A 283 19.38 -2.20 23.22
C PHE A 283 20.68 -2.19 24.02
N ILE A 284 20.90 -1.11 24.77
CA ILE A 284 21.94 -1.04 25.79
C ILE A 284 21.23 -1.05 27.14
N VAL A 285 21.31 -2.17 27.85
CA VAL A 285 20.70 -2.38 29.17
C VAL A 285 21.79 -2.27 30.21
N ASP A 286 21.75 -1.23 31.05
CA ASP A 286 22.75 -0.97 32.10
C ASP A 286 24.20 -1.06 31.58
N GLY A 287 24.45 -0.44 30.43
CA GLY A 287 25.75 -0.44 29.75
C GLY A 287 26.07 -1.68 28.92
N LYS A 288 25.22 -2.72 28.94
CA LYS A 288 25.41 -3.95 28.17
C LYS A 288 24.57 -3.96 26.89
N TRP A 289 25.25 -4.11 25.76
CA TRP A 289 24.61 -4.28 24.45
C TRP A 289 23.94 -5.65 24.32
N ILE A 290 22.68 -5.67 23.87
CA ILE A 290 21.90 -6.87 23.57
C ILE A 290 21.12 -6.70 22.27
N THR A 291 20.88 -7.80 21.55
CA THR A 291 19.85 -7.83 20.50
C THR A 291 18.47 -7.88 21.15
N ASP A 292 17.44 -7.42 20.43
CA ASP A 292 16.05 -7.61 20.85
C ASP A 292 15.75 -9.12 20.97
N PRO A 293 15.46 -9.64 22.18
CA PRO A 293 15.16 -11.05 22.39
C PRO A 293 13.84 -11.48 21.74
N ALA A 294 12.88 -10.57 21.58
CA ALA A 294 11.58 -10.83 20.99
C ALA A 294 11.60 -10.76 19.45
N ASN A 295 12.63 -10.17 18.86
CA ASN A 295 12.78 -10.08 17.41
C ASN A 295 13.65 -11.24 16.87
N SER A 296 13.02 -12.13 16.11
CA SER A 296 13.69 -13.27 15.48
C SER A 296 14.51 -12.90 14.24
N VAL A 297 14.29 -11.72 13.64
CA VAL A 297 14.99 -11.26 12.43
C VAL A 297 16.27 -10.55 12.83
N LYS A 298 17.41 -11.14 12.47
CA LYS A 298 18.74 -10.67 12.82
C LYS A 298 19.68 -10.74 11.62
N GLU A 299 20.67 -9.86 11.58
CA GLU A 299 21.64 -9.78 10.50
C GLU A 299 23.04 -9.48 11.07
N TYR A 300 24.08 -10.00 10.42
CA TYR A 300 25.46 -9.67 10.76
C TYR A 300 25.90 -8.42 10.00
N ASP A 301 26.63 -7.53 10.67
CA ASP A 301 27.38 -6.47 10.00
C ASP A 301 28.74 -6.97 9.48
N TYR A 302 29.46 -6.10 8.77
CA TYR A 302 30.77 -6.40 8.19
C TYR A 302 31.86 -6.70 9.24
N ASP A 303 31.65 -6.27 10.49
CA ASP A 303 32.56 -6.50 11.61
C ASP A 303 32.20 -7.79 12.39
N GLY A 304 31.18 -8.52 11.94
CA GLY A 304 30.72 -9.77 12.53
C GLY A 304 29.81 -9.61 13.74
N ASN A 305 29.34 -8.40 14.06
CA ASN A 305 28.35 -8.22 15.12
C ASN A 305 26.95 -8.57 14.61
N ILE A 306 26.15 -9.21 15.47
CA ILE A 306 24.74 -9.50 15.19
C ILE A 306 23.84 -8.35 15.67
N ASN A 307 22.95 -7.88 14.79
CA ASN A 307 21.99 -6.80 15.02
C ASN A 307 20.55 -7.30 14.85
N SER A 308 19.60 -6.74 15.59
CA SER A 308 18.17 -6.94 15.31
C SER A 308 17.76 -6.08 14.12
N VAL A 309 16.82 -6.57 13.30
CA VAL A 309 16.36 -5.88 12.08
C VAL A 309 14.92 -5.42 12.26
N CYS A 310 14.69 -4.13 12.01
CA CYS A 310 13.36 -3.54 11.90
C CYS A 310 13.10 -3.19 10.43
N MET A 311 12.07 -3.79 9.84
CA MET A 311 11.61 -3.43 8.49
C MET A 311 10.43 -2.47 8.61
N VAL A 312 10.55 -1.29 8.01
CA VAL A 312 9.47 -0.33 7.88
C VAL A 312 8.96 -0.36 6.44
N LYS A 313 7.67 -0.71 6.30
CA LYS A 313 6.92 -0.84 5.06
C LYS A 313 5.55 -0.20 5.21
#